data_AF-A0A401U153-F1
#
_entry.id   AF-A0A401U153-F1
#
_cell.length_a   1.000
_cell.length_b   1.000
_cell.length_c   1.000
_cell.angle_alpha   90.00
_cell.angle_beta   90.00
_cell.angle_gamma   90.00
#
_symmetry.space_group_name_H-M   'P 1'
#
loop_
_entity.id
_entity.type
_entity.pdbx_description
1 polymer ?
#
loop_
_entity_poly.entity_id
_entity_poly.type
_entity_poly.pdbx_seq_one_letter_code
_entity_poly.pdbx_strand_id
1 'polypeptide(L)' 'AFIRVVGSEFVQKYLGEGPRMVRDVFRLAKENAPAIIFIDEIDAIATKRFDAQTGGTPPSLSL' A
#
# COMPACT_ATOMS: atom_id res chain seq x y z
N ALA A 1 -0.16 -19.69 11.57
CA ALA A 1 0.13 -18.37 12.18
C ALA A 1 -1.00 -17.38 11.91
N PHE A 2 -1.21 -16.38 12.79
CA PHE A 2 -2.16 -15.29 12.56
C PHE A 2 -1.40 -13.98 12.45
N ILE A 3 -1.51 -13.31 11.31
CA ILE A 3 -0.80 -12.05 11.00
C ILE A 3 -1.85 -10.95 10.91
N ARG A 4 -1.80 -9.97 11.82
CA ARG A 4 -2.71 -8.83 11.85
C ARG A 4 -1.97 -7.58 11.39
N VAL A 5 -2.56 -6.85 10.45
CA VAL A 5 -2.03 -5.58 9.94
C VAL A 5 -3.16 -4.56 9.92
N VAL A 6 -2.89 -3.30 10.24
CA VAL A 6 -3.87 -2.21 10.10
C VAL A 6 -3.59 -1.45 8.81
N GLY A 7 -4.62 -1.08 8.05
CA GLY A 7 -4.51 -0.39 6.78
C GLY A 7 -3.63 0.86 6.89
N SER A 8 -3.80 1.64 7.95
CA SER A 8 -2.98 2.81 8.27
C SER A 8 -1.46 2.53 8.32
N GLU A 9 -1.03 1.31 8.65
CA GLU A 9 0.40 0.93 8.68
C GLU A 9 1.04 0.88 7.28
N PHE A 10 0.24 0.66 6.24
CA PHE A 10 0.71 0.68 4.85
C PHE A 10 0.87 2.11 4.30
N VAL A 11 0.31 3.12 4.97
CA VAL A 11 0.46 4.54 4.60
C VAL A 11 1.80 5.05 5.15
N GLN A 12 2.90 4.63 4.52
CA GLN A 12 4.23 5.13 4.82
C GLN A 12 4.46 6.49 4.14
N LYS A 13 5.18 7.38 4.82
CA LYS A 13 5.54 8.72 4.33
C LYS A 13 6.43 8.68 3.07
N TYR A 14 6.98 7.50 2.75
CA TYR A 14 7.92 7.25 1.67
C TYR A 14 7.28 6.42 0.55
N LEU A 15 7.30 6.97 -0.67
CA LEU A 15 6.79 6.32 -1.87
C LEU A 15 7.58 5.03 -2.16
N GLY A 16 6.93 3.88 -2.08
CA GLY A 16 7.53 2.57 -2.40
C GLY A 16 7.78 1.63 -1.22
N GLU A 17 7.65 2.08 0.02
CA GLU A 17 7.74 1.19 1.19
C GLU A 17 6.48 0.33 1.38
N GLY A 18 5.29 0.87 1.11
CA GLY A 18 4.04 0.13 1.19
C GLY A 18 4.05 -1.20 0.40
N PRO A 19 4.41 -1.20 -0.90
CA PRO A 19 4.53 -2.43 -1.69
C PRO A 19 5.57 -3.43 -1.20
N ARG A 20 6.66 -2.98 -0.54
CA ARG A 20 7.66 -3.88 0.06
C ARG A 20 7.09 -4.61 1.27
N MET A 21 6.45 -3.88 2.18
CA MET A 21 5.81 -4.48 3.36
C MET A 21 4.78 -5.54 3.00
N VAL A 22 3.94 -5.28 1.99
CA VAL A 22 2.97 -6.28 1.50
C VAL A 22 3.69 -7.57 1.12
N ARG A 23 4.76 -7.49 0.31
CA ARG A 23 5.51 -8.69 -0.12
C ARG A 23 6.12 -9.45 1.06
N ASP A 24 6.66 -8.74 2.04
CA ASP A 24 7.28 -9.37 3.22
C ASP A 24 6.23 -10.07 4.09
N VAL A 25 5.05 -9.46 4.29
CA VAL A 25 3.92 -10.07 5.03
C VAL A 25 3.47 -11.37 4.35
N PHE A 26 3.31 -11.37 3.02
CA PHE A 26 2.93 -12.57 2.28
C PHE A 26 4.04 -13.64 2.29
N ARG A 27 5.33 -13.25 2.25
CA ARG A 27 6.45 -14.19 2.40
C ARG A 27 6.42 -14.87 3.76
N LEU A 28 6.27 -14.09 4.82
CA LEU A 28 6.20 -14.61 6.20
C LEU A 28 5.00 -15.54 6.39
N ALA A 29 3.84 -15.19 5.82
CA ALA A 29 2.65 -16.04 5.86
C ALA A 29 2.87 -17.38 5.16
N LYS A 30 3.59 -17.39 4.03
CA LYS A 30 3.90 -18.60 3.26
C LYS A 30 4.87 -19.52 4.01
N GLU A 31 5.88 -18.95 4.67
CA GLU A 31 6.82 -19.71 5.50
C GLU A 31 6.14 -20.32 6.74
N ASN A 32 5.13 -19.63 7.29
CA ASN A 32 4.39 -20.06 8.47
C ASN A 32 3.05 -20.75 8.15
N ALA A 33 2.93 -21.34 6.94
CA ALA A 33 1.71 -21.99 6.51
C ALA A 33 1.37 -23.20 7.41
N PRO A 34 0.09 -23.39 7.79
CA PRO A 34 -1.09 -22.60 7.43
C PRO A 34 -1.19 -21.27 8.20
N ALA A 35 -1.43 -20.17 7.47
CA ALA A 35 -1.51 -18.82 8.05
C ALA A 35 -2.71 -18.01 7.54
N ILE A 36 -3.22 -17.13 8.40
CA ILE A 36 -4.30 -16.18 8.10
C ILE A 36 -3.73 -14.76 8.21
N ILE A 37 -3.97 -13.94 7.18
CA ILE A 37 -3.61 -12.52 7.17
C ILE A 37 -4.90 -11.72 7.35
N PHE A 38 -4.98 -10.94 8.42
CA PHE A 38 -6.09 -10.05 8.72
C PHE A 38 -5.67 -8.60 8.51
N ILE A 39 -6.38 -7.88 7.65
CA ILE A 39 -6.15 -6.46 7.37
C ILE A 39 -7.36 -5.70 7.92
N ASP A 40 -7.13 -4.93 8.97
CA ASP A 40 -8.13 -4.03 9.57
C ASP A 40 -8.05 -2.64 8.92
N GLU A 41 -9.11 -1.82 9.02
CA GLU A 41 -9.13 -0.44 8.49
C GLU A 41 -8.60 -0.29 7.05
N ILE A 42 -8.95 -1.22 6.16
CA ILE A 42 -8.49 -1.19 4.76
C ILE A 42 -8.96 0.05 3.99
N ASP A 43 -10.02 0.69 4.46
CA ASP A 43 -10.50 1.96 3.95
C ASP A 43 -9.49 3.10 4.15
N ALA A 44 -8.63 3.05 5.17
CA ALA A 44 -7.57 4.03 5.39
C ALA A 44 -6.55 4.09 4.23
N ILE A 45 -6.32 2.96 3.53
CA ILE A 45 -5.47 2.89 2.33
C ILE A 45 -6.25 3.01 1.03
N ALA A 46 -7.57 2.87 1.08
CA ALA A 46 -8.47 2.97 -0.06
C ALA A 46 -8.74 4.42 -0.48
N THR A 47 -7.75 5.32 -0.34
CA THR A 47 -7.77 6.60 -1.04
C THR A 47 -7.86 6.28 -2.54
N LYS A 48 -9.00 6.66 -3.14
CA LYS A 48 -9.29 6.42 -4.55
C LYS A 48 -8.11 6.91 -5.40
N ARG A 49 -7.54 6.01 -6.20
CA ARG A 49 -6.52 6.33 -7.21
C ARG A 49 -7.13 7.12 -8.38
N PHE A 50 -7.61 8.33 -8.14
CA PHE A 50 -7.96 9.24 -9.24
C PHE A 50 -6.90 10.29 -9.55
N ASP A 51 -5.95 10.60 -8.64
CA ASP A 51 -5.01 11.72 -8.89
C ASP A 51 -3.51 11.44 -8.65
N ALA A 52 -3.10 10.21 -8.36
CA ALA A 52 -1.67 9.89 -8.25
C ALA A 52 -1.00 9.60 -9.61
N GLN A 53 -1.61 10.05 -10.71
CA GLN A 53 -1.10 9.86 -12.07
C GLN A 53 -1.13 11.17 -12.88
N THR A 54 -0.71 12.31 -12.29
CA THR A 54 -0.43 13.51 -13.11
C THR A 54 0.76 14.32 -12.59
N GLY A 55 1.91 13.66 -12.48
CA GLY A 55 3.22 14.34 -12.49
C GLY A 55 3.65 14.69 -13.92
N GLY A 56 2.75 15.24 -14.73
CA GLY A 56 2.94 15.43 -16.17
C GLY A 56 2.52 16.81 -16.64
N THR A 57 3.52 17.67 -16.83
CA THR A 57 3.53 18.90 -17.65
C THR A 57 2.83 20.14 -17.05
N PRO A 58 3.58 21.21 -16.69
CA PRO A 58 2.96 22.53 -16.55
C PRO A 58 2.39 22.95 -17.91
N PRO A 59 1.27 23.69 -17.95
CA PRO A 59 0.69 24.15 -19.21
C PRO A 59 1.73 25.06 -19.87
N SER A 60 2.27 24.62 -21.00
CA SER A 60 3.04 25.49 -21.87
C SER A 60 2.16 26.68 -22.21
N LEU A 61 2.55 27.86 -21.72
CA LEU A 61 1.96 29.13 -22.13
C LEU A 61 2.06 29.22 -23.65
N SER A 62 0.93 29.05 -24.33
CA SER A 62 0.76 29.43 -25.71
C SER A 62 0.73 30.97 -25.78
N LEU A 63 1.88 31.55 -26.12
CA LEU A 63 2.02 32.88 -26.71
C LEU A 63 2.49 32.70 -28.15
#